data_AF-A0A9W8J1Q4-F1
#
_entry.id   AF-A0A9W8J1Q4-F1
#
_cell.length_a   1.000
_cell.length_b   1.000
_cell.length_c   1.000
_cell.angle_alpha   90.00
_cell.angle_beta   90.00
_cell.angle_gamma   90.00
#
_symmetry.space_group_name_H-M   'P 1'
#
loop_
_entity.id
_entity.type
_entity.pdbx_description
1 polymer ?
#
loop_
_entity_poly.entity_id
_entity_poly.type
_entity_poly.pdbx_seq_one_letter_code
_entity_poly.pdbx_strand_id
1 'polypeptide(L)'
;MGLPHEWDFTNRSKANLLERALRDQVFTETGDFDEEEREVLQELINMGRIHCDILELDAESGKAKVGYTFASPLHALYNEAVLVLYHRTRDFKYTSMPQELKIYDFVINIFKNFSARSMQRSPRYGYGMVRQSDEPKAQIHDEFYRCCHIHAHGTVRNYSRLGTQGGRVDFLIPGKWWGIELLREGDDLEKHYSRFIEDEGLHEWPIHADSSHFILLDCRYEDEDYMWQRYPDLPHLYRVLFRYDGAPGSKTVSKLEIFDNNLKPLTELILLP
;
A
#
# COMPACT_ATOMS: atom_id res chain seq x y z
N MET A 1 7.62 -2.04 26.97
CA MET A 1 6.66 -0.92 26.83
C MET A 1 6.86 -0.34 25.43
N GLY A 2 5.79 -0.18 24.65
CA GLY A 2 5.86 0.36 23.29
C GLY A 2 4.85 -0.29 22.34
N LEU A 3 4.72 -1.63 22.33
CA LEU A 3 3.76 -2.30 21.46
C LEU A 3 2.29 -2.10 21.92
N PRO A 4 1.33 -1.96 20.99
CA PRO A 4 -0.11 -1.97 21.26
C PRO A 4 -0.58 -3.14 22.12
N HIS A 5 -1.49 -2.87 23.04
CA HIS A 5 -2.31 -3.91 23.66
C HIS A 5 -3.58 -4.08 22.83
N GLU A 6 -4.14 -5.28 22.77
CA GLU A 6 -5.43 -5.58 22.12
C GLU A 6 -6.55 -4.57 22.45
N TRP A 7 -6.57 -4.01 23.67
CA TRP A 7 -7.55 -3.02 24.10
C TRP A 7 -7.41 -1.66 23.41
N ASP A 8 -6.23 -1.34 22.89
CA ASP A 8 -6.01 -0.10 22.13
C ASP A 8 -6.88 -0.02 20.87
N PHE A 9 -7.28 -1.18 20.34
CA PHE A 9 -8.12 -1.33 19.15
C PHE A 9 -9.61 -1.34 19.47
N THR A 10 -9.98 -1.28 20.76
CA THR A 10 -11.36 -1.08 21.20
C THR A 10 -11.73 0.40 21.30
N ASN A 11 -10.74 1.29 21.36
CA ASN A 11 -10.93 2.73 21.22
C ASN A 11 -10.91 3.09 19.73
N ARG A 12 -12.04 3.60 19.22
CA ARG A 12 -12.22 3.91 17.80
C ARG A 12 -11.29 5.01 17.31
N SER A 13 -11.07 6.04 18.11
CA SER A 13 -10.22 7.18 17.79
C SER A 13 -8.75 6.75 17.71
N LYS A 14 -8.31 5.88 18.63
CA LYS A 14 -6.97 5.28 18.61
C LYS A 14 -6.76 4.39 17.39
N ALA A 15 -7.73 3.52 17.08
CA ALA A 15 -7.68 2.69 15.88
C ALA A 15 -7.62 3.53 14.59
N ASN A 16 -8.47 4.56 14.47
CA ASN A 16 -8.48 5.46 13.31
C ASN A 16 -7.14 6.18 13.12
N LEU A 17 -6.51 6.68 14.19
CA LEU A 17 -5.20 7.33 14.10
C LEU A 17 -4.10 6.36 13.68
N LEU A 18 -4.09 5.15 14.21
CA LEU A 18 -3.14 4.10 13.83
C LEU A 18 -3.35 3.65 12.36
N GLU A 19 -4.59 3.60 11.88
CA GLU A 19 -4.91 3.37 10.47
C GLU A 19 -4.41 4.49 9.57
N ARG A 20 -4.59 5.75 9.96
CA ARG A 20 -4.05 6.89 9.22
C ARG A 20 -2.53 6.80 9.15
N ALA A 21 -1.87 6.45 10.25
CA ALA A 21 -0.43 6.24 10.29
C ALA A 21 0.02 5.12 9.34
N LEU A 22 -0.72 4.01 9.26
CA LEU A 22 -0.41 2.92 8.32
C LEU A 22 -0.63 3.35 6.87
N ARG A 23 -1.79 3.94 6.58
CA ARG A 23 -2.19 4.33 5.23
C ARG A 23 -1.28 5.40 4.65
N ASP A 24 -1.04 6.47 5.42
CA ASP A 24 -0.38 7.67 4.92
C ASP A 24 1.14 7.63 5.14
N GLN A 25 1.64 6.71 5.99
CA GLN A 25 3.02 6.60 6.53
C GLN A 25 3.46 7.82 7.36
N VAL A 26 3.11 9.02 6.88
CA VAL A 26 3.19 10.31 7.56
C VAL A 26 1.84 10.98 7.39
N PHE A 27 1.12 11.16 8.50
CA PHE A 27 -0.08 11.98 8.49
C PHE A 27 0.21 13.32 9.17
N THR A 28 -0.57 14.33 8.81
CA THR A 28 -0.51 15.65 9.44
C THR A 28 -1.87 15.94 10.05
N GLU A 29 -1.91 16.88 10.99
CA GLU A 29 -3.15 17.54 11.39
C GLU A 29 -3.79 18.16 10.13
N THR A 30 -4.69 17.41 9.51
CA THR A 30 -5.43 17.81 8.31
C THR A 30 -6.87 17.95 8.74
N GLY A 31 -7.29 19.21 8.94
CA GLY A 31 -8.54 19.56 9.61
C GLY A 31 -8.37 19.70 11.14
N ASP A 32 -9.42 20.16 11.80
CA ASP A 32 -9.45 20.21 13.27
C ASP A 32 -9.62 18.79 13.79
N PHE A 33 -8.53 18.15 14.26
CA PHE A 33 -8.67 17.02 15.17
C PHE A 33 -9.60 17.47 16.30
N ASP A 34 -10.62 16.65 16.58
CA ASP A 34 -11.44 16.89 17.75
C ASP A 34 -10.62 16.69 19.04
N GLU A 35 -11.20 17.10 20.16
CA GLU A 35 -10.51 17.05 21.46
C GLU A 35 -10.11 15.61 21.82
N GLU A 36 -10.93 14.62 21.47
CA GLU A 36 -10.66 13.20 21.72
C GLU A 36 -9.47 12.70 20.88
N GLU A 37 -9.44 13.02 19.57
CA GLU A 37 -8.34 12.66 18.69
C GLU A 37 -7.01 13.27 19.18
N ARG A 38 -7.02 14.49 19.70
CA ARG A 38 -5.81 15.14 20.26
C ARG A 38 -5.33 14.45 21.52
N GLU A 39 -6.23 14.12 22.45
CA GLU A 39 -5.89 13.40 23.67
C GLU A 39 -5.29 12.03 23.36
N VAL A 40 -5.92 11.28 22.44
CA VAL A 40 -5.45 9.96 22.02
C VAL A 40 -4.11 10.05 21.28
N LEU A 41 -3.92 11.04 20.41
CA LEU A 41 -2.65 11.25 19.73
C LEU A 41 -1.52 11.54 20.73
N GLN A 42 -1.79 12.40 21.73
CA GLN A 42 -0.83 12.68 22.79
C GLN A 42 -0.51 11.43 23.61
N GLU A 43 -1.51 10.59 23.90
CA GLU A 43 -1.31 9.29 24.54
C GLU A 43 -0.39 8.38 23.71
N LEU A 44 -0.63 8.26 22.40
CA LEU A 44 0.19 7.47 21.48
C LEU A 44 1.64 7.96 21.40
N ILE A 45 1.86 9.28 21.48
CA ILE A 45 3.19 9.89 21.56
C ILE A 45 3.87 9.56 22.88
N ASN A 46 3.16 9.73 24.01
CA ASN A 46 3.71 9.46 25.35
C ASN A 46 4.08 7.97 25.53
N MET A 47 3.38 7.07 24.84
CA MET A 47 3.70 5.64 24.81
C MET A 47 4.86 5.28 23.86
N GLY A 48 5.38 6.24 23.09
CA GLY A 48 6.45 6.01 22.11
C GLY A 48 6.00 5.22 20.88
N ARG A 49 4.72 5.29 20.52
CA ARG A 49 4.15 4.56 19.37
C ARG A 49 4.13 5.40 18.10
N ILE A 50 3.80 6.67 18.29
CA ILE A 50 3.83 7.68 17.26
C ILE A 50 4.94 8.68 17.61
N HIS A 51 5.76 9.02 16.63
CA HIS A 51 6.67 10.16 16.72
C HIS A 51 6.05 11.35 15.99
N CYS A 52 6.34 12.54 16.49
CA CYS A 52 5.99 13.79 15.82
C CYS A 52 7.27 14.54 15.44
N ASP A 53 7.30 15.06 14.21
CA ASP A 53 8.41 15.84 13.67
C ASP A 53 7.89 17.08 12.96
N ILE A 54 8.65 18.17 13.01
CA ILE A 54 8.34 19.39 12.23
C ILE A 54 8.70 19.12 10.77
N LEU A 55 7.70 19.09 9.90
CA LEU A 55 7.89 18.89 8.46
C LEU A 55 8.28 20.19 7.75
N GLU A 56 7.58 21.27 8.09
CA GLU A 56 7.73 22.60 7.50
C GLU A 56 7.48 23.64 8.59
N LEU A 57 8.22 24.76 8.56
CA LEU A 57 7.96 25.92 9.41
C LEU A 57 7.55 27.07 8.51
N ASP A 58 6.34 27.58 8.72
CA ASP A 58 5.86 28.75 8.01
C ASP A 58 6.57 29.99 8.56
N ALA A 59 7.37 30.64 7.71
CA ALA A 59 8.23 31.75 8.11
C ALA A 59 7.45 33.03 8.46
N GLU A 60 6.22 33.19 7.96
CA GLU A 60 5.41 34.39 8.17
C GLU A 60 4.53 34.29 9.42
N SER A 61 3.92 33.13 9.64
CA SER A 61 3.02 32.85 10.77
C SER A 61 3.74 32.20 11.95
N GLY A 62 4.95 31.69 11.76
CA GLY A 62 5.70 30.93 12.76
C GLY A 62 5.09 29.56 13.09
N LYS A 63 4.06 29.12 12.34
CA LYS A 63 3.38 27.85 12.60
C LYS A 63 4.17 26.68 12.01
N ALA A 64 4.40 25.66 12.83
CA ALA A 64 4.99 24.41 12.38
C ALA A 64 3.91 23.49 11.82
N LYS A 65 4.15 22.94 10.63
CA LYS A 65 3.42 21.79 10.12
C LYS A 65 4.05 20.54 10.71
N VAL A 66 3.31 19.88 11.58
CA VAL A 66 3.77 18.67 12.28
C VAL A 66 3.31 17.43 11.53
N GLY A 67 4.24 16.49 11.34
CA GLY A 67 4.01 15.18 10.79
C GLY A 67 4.10 14.11 11.86
N TYR A 68 3.24 13.10 11.77
CA TYR A 68 3.15 12.00 12.71
C TYR A 68 3.42 10.69 11.99
N THR A 69 4.36 9.89 12.52
CA THR A 69 4.75 8.58 11.96
C THR A 69 4.80 7.53 13.04
N PHE A 70 4.77 6.25 12.68
CA PHE A 70 5.14 5.19 13.61
C PHE A 70 6.58 5.38 14.10
N ALA A 71 6.81 5.03 15.36
CA ALA A 71 8.13 5.09 15.99
C ALA A 71 9.16 4.14 15.36
N SER A 72 8.71 3.04 14.71
CA SER A 72 9.58 2.12 13.97
C SER A 72 8.77 1.25 12.97
N PRO A 73 9.42 0.52 12.04
CA PRO A 73 8.69 -0.35 11.10
C PRO A 73 8.05 -1.53 11.83
N LEU A 74 8.64 -1.96 12.95
CA LEU A 74 8.07 -2.99 13.80
C LEU A 74 6.74 -2.53 14.44
N HIS A 75 6.63 -1.26 14.82
CA HIS A 75 5.35 -0.71 15.28
C HIS A 75 4.32 -0.72 14.15
N ALA A 76 4.69 -0.31 12.93
CA ALA A 76 3.78 -0.36 11.79
C ALA A 76 3.31 -1.81 11.53
N LEU A 77 4.24 -2.77 11.42
CA LEU A 77 3.94 -4.18 11.20
C LEU A 77 3.05 -4.78 12.29
N TYR A 78 3.35 -4.49 13.55
CA TYR A 78 2.56 -4.98 14.67
C TYR A 78 1.16 -4.37 14.67
N ASN A 79 1.03 -3.06 14.47
CA ASN A 79 -0.27 -2.40 14.39
C ASN A 79 -1.10 -2.92 13.21
N GLU A 80 -0.48 -3.14 12.06
CA GLU A 80 -1.14 -3.76 10.92
C GLU A 80 -1.65 -5.15 11.32
N ALA A 81 -0.80 -6.02 11.87
CA ALA A 81 -1.19 -7.36 12.30
C ALA A 81 -2.32 -7.35 13.35
N VAL A 82 -2.31 -6.42 14.31
CA VAL A 82 -3.33 -6.36 15.35
C VAL A 82 -4.62 -5.72 14.83
N LEU A 83 -4.57 -4.68 13.99
CA LEU A 83 -5.77 -4.15 13.32
C LEU A 83 -6.46 -5.24 12.50
N VAL A 84 -5.64 -6.06 11.83
CA VAL A 84 -6.03 -7.21 11.03
C VAL A 84 -6.73 -8.31 11.84
N LEU A 85 -6.19 -8.69 13.00
CA LEU A 85 -6.71 -9.76 13.86
C LEU A 85 -7.88 -9.29 14.76
N TYR A 86 -7.70 -8.10 15.35
CA TYR A 86 -8.58 -7.20 16.11
C TYR A 86 -9.95 -6.95 15.50
N HIS A 87 -9.95 -6.12 14.46
CA HIS A 87 -11.15 -5.49 13.93
C HIS A 87 -12.04 -6.45 13.12
N ARG A 88 -11.60 -7.68 12.90
CA ARG A 88 -12.41 -8.77 12.31
C ARG A 88 -13.70 -9.07 13.08
N THR A 89 -13.78 -8.71 14.36
CA THR A 89 -14.83 -9.24 15.25
C THR A 89 -15.87 -8.23 15.70
N ARG A 90 -15.67 -6.90 15.55
CA ARG A 90 -16.51 -5.92 16.26
C ARG A 90 -16.96 -4.66 15.50
N ASP A 91 -16.40 -4.32 14.34
CA ASP A 91 -16.81 -3.11 13.61
C ASP A 91 -17.27 -3.42 12.17
N PHE A 92 -18.53 -3.08 11.88
CA PHE A 92 -19.17 -3.25 10.56
C PHE A 92 -18.44 -2.50 9.45
N LYS A 93 -17.65 -1.45 9.76
CA LYS A 93 -16.78 -0.75 8.81
C LYS A 93 -15.79 -1.71 8.11
N TYR A 94 -15.40 -2.80 8.76
CA TYR A 94 -14.46 -3.80 8.20
C TYR A 94 -15.17 -5.05 7.65
N THR A 95 -16.51 -5.04 7.66
CA THR A 95 -17.33 -6.07 7.00
C THR A 95 -17.71 -5.67 5.57
N SER A 96 -17.49 -4.42 5.17
CA SER A 96 -17.71 -3.97 3.80
C SER A 96 -16.64 -4.55 2.89
N MET A 97 -17.02 -5.60 2.19
CA MET A 97 -16.23 -6.21 1.12
C MET A 97 -16.18 -5.28 -0.10
N PRO A 98 -15.06 -5.25 -0.86
CA PRO A 98 -15.06 -4.67 -2.19
C PRO A 98 -16.24 -5.19 -3.01
N GLN A 99 -16.94 -4.29 -3.69
CA GLN A 99 -18.18 -4.62 -4.40
C GLN A 99 -17.91 -5.22 -5.78
N GLU A 100 -16.70 -5.05 -6.30
CA GLU A 100 -16.27 -5.58 -7.58
C GLU A 100 -16.42 -7.11 -7.62
N LEU A 101 -16.80 -7.60 -8.80
CA LEU A 101 -16.92 -9.03 -9.07
C LEU A 101 -15.61 -9.64 -9.58
N LYS A 102 -14.76 -8.82 -10.20
CA LYS A 102 -13.48 -9.25 -10.79
C LYS A 102 -12.32 -8.47 -10.17
N ILE A 103 -11.22 -9.18 -9.93
CA ILE A 103 -9.99 -8.60 -9.38
C ILE A 103 -9.42 -7.50 -10.29
N TYR A 104 -9.56 -7.64 -11.60
CA TYR A 104 -9.14 -6.60 -12.56
C TYR A 104 -9.88 -5.28 -12.33
N ASP A 105 -11.22 -5.32 -12.21
CA ASP A 105 -12.03 -4.12 -12.00
C ASP A 105 -11.65 -3.41 -10.68
N PHE A 106 -11.36 -4.20 -9.64
CA PHE A 106 -10.83 -3.69 -8.38
C PHE A 106 -9.50 -2.96 -8.58
N VAL A 107 -8.51 -3.62 -9.21
CA VAL A 107 -7.20 -3.01 -9.50
C VAL A 107 -7.33 -1.71 -10.31
N ILE A 108 -8.22 -1.67 -11.30
CA ILE A 108 -8.49 -0.45 -12.07
C ILE A 108 -9.03 0.67 -11.17
N ASN A 109 -9.94 0.35 -10.24
CA ASN A 109 -10.43 1.35 -9.29
C ASN A 109 -9.36 1.80 -8.30
N ILE A 110 -8.41 0.94 -7.94
CA ILE A 110 -7.23 1.33 -7.16
C ILE A 110 -6.38 2.33 -7.96
N PHE A 111 -6.01 1.99 -9.20
CA PHE A 111 -5.17 2.86 -10.03
C PHE A 111 -5.81 4.21 -10.38
N LYS A 112 -7.14 4.29 -10.48
CA LYS A 112 -7.84 5.58 -10.66
C LYS A 112 -7.63 6.56 -9.50
N ASN A 113 -7.29 6.06 -8.31
CA ASN A 113 -7.07 6.87 -7.12
C ASN A 113 -5.60 7.23 -6.89
N PHE A 114 -4.70 6.83 -7.80
CA PHE A 114 -3.29 7.18 -7.72
C PHE A 114 -3.11 8.69 -7.91
N SER A 115 -2.27 9.28 -7.06
CA SER A 115 -1.87 10.68 -7.14
C SER A 115 -0.37 10.78 -7.40
N ALA A 116 -0.01 11.58 -8.40
CA ALA A 116 1.38 11.91 -8.72
C ALA A 116 2.09 12.52 -7.49
N ARG A 117 1.38 13.40 -6.77
CA ARG A 117 1.89 14.02 -5.54
C ARG A 117 2.11 13.01 -4.42
N SER A 118 1.22 12.04 -4.27
CA SER A 118 1.38 11.00 -3.25
C SER A 118 2.56 10.09 -3.56
N MET A 119 2.75 9.68 -4.82
CA MET A 119 3.90 8.88 -5.24
C MET A 119 5.24 9.63 -5.09
N GLN A 120 5.24 10.97 -5.23
CA GLN A 120 6.42 11.79 -4.99
C GLN A 120 6.77 11.96 -3.51
N ARG A 121 5.91 11.53 -2.58
CA ARG A 121 6.25 11.57 -1.16
C ARG A 121 7.40 10.59 -0.94
N SER A 122 8.57 11.14 -0.63
CA SER A 122 9.64 10.34 -0.05
C SER A 122 9.07 9.59 1.15
N PRO A 123 9.32 8.28 1.32
CA PRO A 123 9.03 7.60 2.56
C PRO A 123 9.83 8.30 3.65
N ARG A 124 9.21 9.24 4.39
CA ARG A 124 9.83 9.85 5.57
C ARG A 124 9.59 8.88 6.71
N TYR A 125 10.31 7.77 6.66
CA TYR A 125 10.54 7.02 7.87
C TYR A 125 11.37 7.93 8.79
N GLY A 126 10.87 8.20 10.00
CA GLY A 126 11.41 9.18 10.93
C GLY A 126 12.90 8.98 11.27
N TYR A 127 13.44 9.91 12.04
CA TYR A 127 14.87 9.97 12.40
C TYR A 127 15.46 8.60 12.78
N GLY A 128 16.47 8.14 12.03
CA GLY A 128 17.17 6.86 12.26
C GLY A 128 16.66 5.66 11.47
N MET A 129 15.64 5.84 10.62
CA MET A 129 15.15 4.76 9.75
C MET A 129 15.90 4.79 8.42
N VAL A 130 16.59 3.69 8.10
CA VAL A 130 17.16 3.45 6.77
C VAL A 130 16.00 3.51 5.79
N ARG A 131 16.10 4.40 4.78
CA ARG A 131 15.24 4.36 3.59
C ARG A 131 15.20 2.91 3.14
N GLN A 132 14.04 2.25 3.20
CA GLN A 132 13.87 1.02 2.43
C GLN A 132 13.83 1.47 0.98
N SER A 133 15.05 1.57 0.45
CA SER A 133 15.50 1.99 -0.87
C SER A 133 14.97 3.34 -1.39
N ASP A 134 15.88 4.15 -1.94
CA ASP A 134 15.55 5.22 -2.89
C ASP A 134 15.02 4.66 -4.23
N GLU A 135 14.42 3.47 -4.21
CA GLU A 135 13.92 2.79 -5.38
C GLU A 135 12.56 3.40 -5.76
N PRO A 136 12.42 3.95 -6.98
CA PRO A 136 11.15 4.46 -7.50
C PRO A 136 9.96 3.48 -7.35
N LYS A 137 10.24 2.18 -7.18
CA LYS A 137 9.25 1.10 -7.09
C LYS A 137 8.60 0.99 -5.70
N ALA A 138 9.27 1.41 -4.63
CA ALA A 138 8.66 1.51 -3.31
C ALA A 138 7.46 2.50 -3.32
N GLN A 139 7.54 3.52 -4.17
CA GLN A 139 6.47 4.52 -4.34
C GLN A 139 5.20 3.91 -4.94
N ILE A 140 5.33 3.07 -5.97
CA ILE A 140 4.18 2.38 -6.59
C ILE A 140 3.53 1.46 -5.56
N HIS A 141 4.35 0.70 -4.82
CA HIS A 141 3.86 -0.23 -3.81
C HIS A 141 3.14 0.50 -2.67
N ASP A 142 3.73 1.54 -2.10
CA ASP A 142 3.13 2.31 -1.01
C ASP A 142 1.86 3.05 -1.46
N GLU A 143 1.86 3.62 -2.68
CA GLU A 143 0.67 4.26 -3.24
C GLU A 143 -0.45 3.25 -3.54
N PHE A 144 -0.09 2.06 -4.04
CA PHE A 144 -1.03 0.97 -4.23
C PHE A 144 -1.66 0.55 -2.90
N TYR A 145 -0.85 0.39 -1.85
CA TYR A 145 -1.35 0.11 -0.50
C TYR A 145 -2.29 1.21 0.00
N ARG A 146 -1.89 2.48 -0.12
CA ARG A 146 -2.69 3.64 0.30
C ARG A 146 -4.06 3.64 -0.38
N CYS A 147 -4.07 3.47 -1.70
CA CYS A 147 -5.30 3.44 -2.49
C CYS A 147 -6.16 2.22 -2.18
N CYS A 148 -5.56 1.04 -2.02
CA CYS A 148 -6.22 -0.17 -1.53
C CYS A 148 -6.89 0.05 -0.17
N HIS A 149 -6.17 0.66 0.78
CA HIS A 149 -6.67 0.91 2.12
C HIS A 149 -7.88 1.86 2.10
N ILE A 150 -7.87 2.89 1.25
CA ILE A 150 -9.00 3.81 1.07
C ILE A 150 -10.19 3.09 0.42
N HIS A 151 -9.96 2.47 -0.72
CA HIS A 151 -10.99 1.88 -1.56
C HIS A 151 -11.67 0.68 -0.89
N ALA A 152 -10.89 -0.14 -0.20
CA ALA A 152 -11.37 -1.33 0.48
C ALA A 152 -11.64 -1.12 1.98
N HIS A 153 -11.67 0.13 2.45
CA HIS A 153 -11.94 0.49 3.86
C HIS A 153 -11.06 -0.28 4.86
N GLY A 154 -9.77 -0.43 4.56
CA GLY A 154 -8.81 -1.14 5.42
C GLY A 154 -8.91 -2.67 5.40
N THR A 155 -9.73 -3.26 4.52
CA THR A 155 -9.88 -4.73 4.43
C THR A 155 -8.78 -5.44 3.65
N VAL A 156 -7.97 -4.70 2.88
CA VAL A 156 -6.80 -5.23 2.17
C VAL A 156 -5.67 -5.53 3.16
N ARG A 157 -5.04 -6.69 3.00
CA ARG A 157 -3.85 -7.10 3.74
C ARG A 157 -2.62 -6.83 2.90
N ASN A 158 -1.64 -6.16 3.49
CA ASN A 158 -0.33 -5.98 2.86
C ASN A 158 0.67 -6.91 3.55
N TYR A 159 1.21 -7.85 2.78
CA TYR A 159 2.22 -8.78 3.27
C TYR A 159 3.60 -8.49 2.70
N SER A 160 3.75 -7.48 1.82
CA SER A 160 5.04 -7.03 1.27
C SER A 160 6.10 -6.69 2.33
N ARG A 161 5.72 -6.58 3.60
CA ARG A 161 6.62 -6.26 4.72
C ARG A 161 6.91 -7.45 5.64
N LEU A 162 6.24 -8.59 5.44
CA LEU A 162 6.40 -9.83 6.23
C LEU A 162 7.03 -10.93 5.37
N GLY A 163 8.35 -11.15 5.50
CA GLY A 163 9.05 -12.17 4.72
C GLY A 163 8.93 -13.55 5.35
N THR A 164 8.57 -14.57 4.57
CA THR A 164 8.52 -15.99 4.99
C THR A 164 9.26 -16.88 4.00
N GLN A 165 9.69 -18.08 4.43
CA GLN A 165 10.46 -19.02 3.61
C GLN A 165 9.69 -19.58 2.40
N GLY A 166 8.35 -19.72 2.48
CA GLY A 166 7.51 -20.20 1.37
C GLY A 166 7.14 -19.13 0.32
N GLY A 167 7.51 -17.87 0.54
CA GLY A 167 7.01 -16.76 -0.27
C GLY A 167 5.66 -16.23 0.23
N ARG A 168 5.14 -15.20 -0.45
CA ARG A 168 3.92 -14.46 -0.07
C ARG A 168 3.34 -13.76 -1.28
N VAL A 169 2.05 -13.45 -1.21
CA VAL A 169 1.41 -12.45 -2.08
C VAL A 169 1.63 -11.06 -1.49
N ASP A 170 1.83 -10.02 -2.31
CA ASP A 170 2.03 -8.67 -1.77
C ASP A 170 0.76 -8.12 -1.13
N PHE A 171 -0.39 -8.30 -1.78
CA PHE A 171 -1.68 -7.90 -1.26
C PHE A 171 -2.71 -9.02 -1.34
N LEU A 172 -3.53 -9.12 -0.29
CA LEU A 172 -4.62 -10.07 -0.25
C LEU A 172 -5.91 -9.37 0.19
N ILE A 173 -7.02 -9.74 -0.44
CA ILE A 173 -8.38 -9.35 -0.04
C ILE A 173 -9.08 -10.59 0.50
N PRO A 174 -9.04 -10.85 1.83
CA PRO A 174 -9.43 -12.14 2.38
C PRO A 174 -10.85 -12.57 2.06
N GLY A 175 -11.83 -11.67 2.13
CA GLY A 175 -13.23 -12.07 1.86
C GLY A 175 -13.56 -12.28 0.38
N LYS A 176 -12.67 -11.91 -0.55
CA LYS A 176 -12.77 -12.23 -1.98
C LYS A 176 -11.78 -13.31 -2.41
N TRP A 177 -10.85 -13.67 -1.52
CA TRP A 177 -9.77 -14.63 -1.76
C TRP A 177 -8.86 -14.16 -2.91
N TRP A 178 -8.80 -12.85 -3.15
CA TRP A 178 -8.02 -12.26 -4.23
C TRP A 178 -6.59 -12.02 -3.81
N GLY A 179 -5.65 -12.53 -4.60
CA GLY A 179 -4.21 -12.25 -4.49
C GLY A 179 -3.74 -11.24 -5.54
N ILE A 180 -2.99 -10.24 -5.13
CA ILE A 180 -2.36 -9.26 -6.04
C ILE A 180 -0.87 -9.24 -5.75
N GLU A 181 -0.06 -9.49 -6.78
CA GLU A 181 1.39 -9.39 -6.70
C GLU A 181 1.90 -8.22 -7.57
N LEU A 182 2.72 -7.35 -6.98
CA LEU A 182 3.35 -6.23 -7.68
C LEU A 182 4.78 -6.62 -8.02
N LEU A 183 5.01 -6.95 -9.28
CA LEU A 183 6.31 -7.42 -9.75
C LEU A 183 7.26 -6.25 -10.04
N ARG A 184 8.54 -6.54 -9.88
CA ARG A 184 9.64 -5.59 -10.09
C ARG A 184 10.29 -5.89 -11.44
N GLU A 185 10.06 -5.04 -12.44
CA GLU A 185 10.73 -5.13 -13.76
C GLU A 185 10.66 -6.52 -14.42
N GLY A 186 9.58 -7.26 -14.17
CA GLY A 186 9.42 -8.63 -14.66
C GLY A 186 10.54 -9.59 -14.24
N ASP A 187 11.17 -9.37 -13.10
CA ASP A 187 12.06 -10.36 -12.50
C ASP A 187 11.27 -11.62 -12.15
N ASP A 188 11.83 -12.78 -12.50
CA ASP A 188 11.32 -14.11 -12.14
C ASP A 188 9.80 -14.32 -12.42
N LEU A 189 9.22 -13.75 -13.50
CA LEU A 189 7.77 -13.80 -13.80
C LEU A 189 7.16 -15.19 -13.67
N GLU A 190 7.79 -16.20 -14.27
CA GLU A 190 7.33 -17.60 -14.27
C GLU A 190 7.29 -18.17 -12.84
N LYS A 191 8.28 -17.84 -12.01
CA LYS A 191 8.37 -18.29 -10.61
C LYS A 191 7.34 -17.59 -9.74
N HIS A 192 7.08 -16.31 -9.99
CA HIS A 192 6.00 -15.59 -9.31
C HIS A 192 4.64 -16.17 -9.69
N TYR A 193 4.44 -16.46 -10.97
CA TYR A 193 3.21 -17.09 -11.47
C TYR A 193 3.04 -18.52 -10.93
N SER A 194 4.10 -19.33 -10.91
CA SER A 194 4.07 -20.73 -10.48
C SER A 194 3.63 -20.90 -9.03
N ARG A 195 3.96 -19.93 -8.15
CA ARG A 195 3.48 -19.91 -6.75
C ARG A 195 1.96 -19.95 -6.62
N PHE A 196 1.25 -19.36 -7.58
CA PHE A 196 -0.21 -19.38 -7.58
C PHE A 196 -0.75 -20.67 -8.20
N ILE A 197 -0.14 -21.21 -9.25
CA ILE A 197 -0.73 -22.33 -10.01
C ILE A 197 -0.27 -23.73 -9.58
N GLU A 198 0.95 -23.87 -9.07
CA GLU A 198 1.59 -25.17 -8.75
C GLU A 198 1.61 -25.46 -7.25
N ASP A 199 1.04 -24.56 -6.42
CA ASP A 199 0.96 -24.65 -4.95
C ASP A 199 2.32 -24.74 -4.22
N GLU A 200 3.45 -24.61 -4.94
CA GLU A 200 4.80 -24.86 -4.42
C GLU A 200 5.30 -23.90 -3.31
N GLY A 201 4.53 -22.88 -2.92
CA GLY A 201 4.94 -21.89 -1.91
C GLY A 201 3.86 -21.40 -0.94
N LEU A 202 2.57 -21.68 -1.20
CA LEU A 202 1.47 -21.14 -0.40
C LEU A 202 0.95 -22.10 0.67
N HIS A 203 1.37 -23.37 0.66
CA HIS A 203 0.91 -24.41 1.61
C HIS A 203 1.14 -24.07 3.11
N GLU A 204 2.18 -23.32 3.45
CA GLU A 204 2.46 -22.92 4.85
C GLU A 204 1.76 -21.61 5.24
N TRP A 205 1.06 -20.97 4.31
CA TRP A 205 0.45 -19.67 4.52
C TRP A 205 -1.03 -19.86 4.98
N PRO A 206 -1.47 -19.27 6.11
CA PRO A 206 -2.79 -19.49 6.70
C PRO A 206 -3.98 -18.94 5.88
N ILE A 207 -3.71 -18.48 4.66
CA ILE A 207 -4.68 -18.08 3.66
C ILE A 207 -4.36 -18.95 2.46
N HIS A 208 -5.12 -20.02 2.33
CA HIS A 208 -5.44 -20.57 1.03
C HIS A 208 -6.16 -19.45 0.26
N ALA A 209 -5.42 -18.51 -0.33
CA ALA A 209 -5.97 -17.78 -1.45
C ALA A 209 -6.34 -18.87 -2.45
N ASP A 210 -7.60 -18.92 -2.84
CA ASP A 210 -7.98 -19.83 -3.91
C ASP A 210 -7.13 -19.40 -5.11
N SER A 211 -6.19 -20.26 -5.48
CA SER A 211 -5.18 -20.06 -6.52
C SER A 211 -5.79 -19.70 -7.88
N SER A 212 -7.10 -19.79 -8.02
CA SER A 212 -7.85 -19.36 -9.19
C SER A 212 -8.10 -17.84 -9.29
N HIS A 213 -7.91 -17.05 -8.23
CA HIS A 213 -8.25 -15.62 -8.22
C HIS A 213 -7.07 -14.72 -7.88
N PHE A 214 -6.11 -14.61 -8.79
CA PHE A 214 -4.96 -13.73 -8.64
C PHE A 214 -4.71 -12.86 -9.86
N ILE A 215 -3.87 -11.84 -9.67
CA ILE A 215 -3.37 -10.97 -10.72
C ILE A 215 -1.90 -10.60 -10.44
N LEU A 216 -1.08 -10.66 -11.49
CA LEU A 216 0.31 -10.19 -11.47
C LEU A 216 0.36 -8.85 -12.19
N LEU A 217 0.91 -7.84 -11.54
CA LEU A 217 1.09 -6.50 -12.11
C LEU A 217 2.58 -6.23 -12.26
N ASP A 218 3.11 -6.34 -13.47
CA ASP A 218 4.48 -5.90 -13.76
C ASP A 218 4.48 -4.39 -13.98
N CYS A 219 4.81 -3.66 -12.92
CA CYS A 219 4.80 -2.21 -12.86
C CYS A 219 6.18 -1.66 -13.20
N ARG A 220 6.26 -0.80 -14.22
CA ARG A 220 7.51 -0.16 -14.68
C ARG A 220 7.32 1.32 -14.96
N TYR A 221 8.39 2.08 -14.81
CA TYR A 221 8.43 3.46 -15.29
C TYR A 221 8.88 3.51 -16.75
N GLU A 222 8.53 4.58 -17.45
CA GLU A 222 9.03 4.90 -18.78
C GLU A 222 10.51 5.33 -18.70
N ASP A 223 11.42 4.37 -18.75
CA ASP A 223 12.87 4.57 -18.91
C ASP A 223 13.41 3.84 -20.16
N GLU A 224 14.72 3.62 -20.28
CA GLU A 224 15.29 2.98 -21.49
C GLU A 224 15.10 1.45 -21.50
N ASP A 225 14.69 0.83 -20.39
CA ASP A 225 14.69 -0.64 -20.18
C ASP A 225 13.27 -1.24 -19.95
N TYR A 226 12.18 -0.49 -20.13
CA TYR A 226 10.81 -0.99 -19.91
C TYR A 226 10.28 -1.97 -20.98
N MET A 227 11.12 -2.38 -21.95
CA MET A 227 10.69 -3.23 -23.07
C MET A 227 10.19 -4.60 -22.58
N TRP A 228 8.92 -4.89 -22.84
CA TRP A 228 8.31 -6.18 -22.48
C TRP A 228 8.38 -7.20 -23.61
N GLN A 229 8.56 -8.45 -23.22
CA GLN A 229 8.23 -9.60 -24.04
C GLN A 229 6.77 -10.02 -23.80
N ARG A 230 6.16 -10.68 -24.80
CA ARG A 230 4.84 -11.30 -24.66
C ARG A 230 4.95 -12.58 -23.87
N TYR A 231 3.96 -12.84 -23.01
CA TYR A 231 3.83 -14.08 -22.24
C TYR A 231 2.41 -14.64 -22.41
N PRO A 232 2.06 -15.18 -23.58
CA PRO A 232 0.71 -15.67 -23.86
C PRO A 232 0.24 -16.74 -22.86
N ASP A 233 1.19 -17.48 -22.28
CA ASP A 233 0.94 -18.58 -21.34
C ASP A 233 0.67 -18.10 -19.90
N LEU A 234 0.79 -16.79 -19.63
CA LEU A 234 0.53 -16.17 -18.33
C LEU A 234 -0.72 -15.27 -18.37
N PRO A 235 -1.95 -15.83 -18.45
CA PRO A 235 -3.19 -15.06 -18.63
C PRO A 235 -3.56 -14.11 -17.48
N HIS A 236 -2.96 -14.27 -16.29
CA HIS A 236 -3.16 -13.39 -15.12
C HIS A 236 -2.13 -12.25 -15.02
N LEU A 237 -1.22 -12.15 -15.99
CA LEU A 237 -0.19 -11.11 -16.04
C LEU A 237 -0.70 -9.87 -16.78
N TYR A 238 -0.55 -8.72 -16.13
CA TYR A 238 -0.82 -7.41 -16.70
C TYR A 238 0.42 -6.54 -16.58
N ARG A 239 0.60 -5.68 -17.58
CA ARG A 239 1.74 -4.79 -17.70
C ARG A 239 1.28 -3.38 -17.41
N VAL A 240 1.90 -2.72 -16.43
CA VAL A 240 1.52 -1.37 -16.00
C VAL A 240 2.70 -0.42 -16.24
N LEU A 241 2.56 0.50 -17.20
CA LEU A 241 3.58 1.47 -17.56
C LEU A 241 3.23 2.83 -16.99
N PHE A 242 4.06 3.37 -16.12
CA PHE A 242 3.95 4.72 -15.56
C PHE A 242 4.75 5.69 -16.43
N ARG A 243 4.08 6.68 -17.02
CA ARG A 243 4.70 7.67 -17.91
C ARG A 243 4.92 9.00 -17.25
N TYR A 244 6.07 9.60 -17.50
CA TYR A 244 6.41 10.92 -16.99
C TYR A 244 5.62 12.01 -17.72
N ASP A 245 5.39 13.15 -17.07
CA ASP A 245 5.01 14.35 -17.82
C ASP A 245 6.16 14.65 -18.80
N GLY A 246 5.85 14.87 -20.08
CA GLY A 246 6.84 14.95 -21.15
C GLY A 246 7.77 16.17 -21.08
N ALA A 247 7.88 16.85 -19.93
CA ALA A 247 8.83 17.92 -19.74
C ALA A 247 10.25 17.33 -19.56
N PRO A 248 11.26 17.84 -20.28
CA PRO A 248 12.63 17.36 -20.17
C PRO A 248 13.13 17.37 -18.72
N GLY A 249 13.49 16.19 -18.19
CA GLY A 249 13.99 16.02 -16.83
C GLY A 249 12.92 15.90 -15.73
N SER A 250 11.63 15.89 -16.08
CA SER A 250 10.57 15.63 -15.11
C SER A 250 10.59 14.17 -14.64
N LYS A 251 10.43 13.98 -13.33
CA LYS A 251 10.20 12.67 -12.69
C LYS A 251 8.78 12.54 -12.18
N THR A 252 7.89 13.45 -12.57
CA THR A 252 6.48 13.40 -12.18
C THR A 252 5.75 12.47 -13.13
N VAL A 253 5.16 11.41 -12.61
CA VAL A 253 4.28 10.56 -13.41
C VAL A 253 2.97 11.31 -13.67
N SER A 254 2.54 11.34 -14.92
CA SER A 254 1.30 12.01 -15.34
C SER A 254 0.18 11.03 -15.69
N LYS A 255 0.54 9.84 -16.17
CA LYS A 255 -0.42 8.81 -16.58
C LYS A 255 0.14 7.41 -16.41
N LEU A 256 -0.74 6.43 -16.42
CA LEU A 256 -0.38 5.02 -16.53
C LEU A 256 -1.16 4.33 -17.65
N GLU A 257 -0.53 3.33 -18.26
CA GLU A 257 -1.10 2.50 -19.31
C GLU A 257 -1.05 1.03 -18.88
N ILE A 258 -2.12 0.30 -19.14
CA ILE A 258 -2.27 -1.11 -18.77
C ILE A 258 -2.43 -1.94 -20.03
N PHE A 259 -1.63 -2.99 -20.14
CA PHE A 259 -1.66 -3.95 -21.24
C PHE A 259 -1.90 -5.37 -20.69
N ASP A 260 -2.48 -6.23 -21.51
CA ASP A 260 -2.53 -7.66 -21.21
C ASP A 260 -1.16 -8.34 -21.40
N ASN A 261 -1.12 -9.64 -21.12
CA ASN A 261 0.05 -10.50 -21.29
C ASN A 261 0.55 -10.62 -22.74
N ASN A 262 -0.26 -10.22 -23.73
CA ASN A 262 0.08 -10.15 -25.15
C ASN A 262 0.48 -8.74 -25.62
N LEU A 263 0.61 -7.79 -24.69
CA LEU A 263 0.90 -6.37 -24.94
C LEU A 263 -0.22 -5.65 -25.70
N LYS A 264 -1.45 -6.16 -25.63
CA LYS A 264 -2.62 -5.44 -26.15
C LYS A 264 -3.01 -4.36 -25.13
N PRO A 265 -3.18 -3.10 -25.56
CA PRO A 265 -3.61 -2.04 -24.65
C PRO A 265 -5.02 -2.31 -24.15
N LEU A 266 -5.22 -2.16 -22.84
CA LEU A 266 -6.50 -2.36 -22.16
C LEU A 266 -7.06 -1.07 -21.60
N THR A 267 -6.23 -0.26 -20.95
CA THR A 267 -6.68 0.94 -20.24
C THR A 267 -5.57 1.99 -20.17
N GLU A 268 -5.94 3.26 -20.25
CA GLU A 268 -5.07 4.41 -19.97
C GLU A 268 -5.75 5.24 -18.88
N LEU A 269 -4.99 5.66 -17.87
CA LEU A 269 -5.47 6.48 -16.76
C LEU A 269 -4.55 7.69 -16.57
N ILE A 270 -5.13 8.87 -16.40
CA ILE A 270 -4.41 10.08 -15.99
C ILE A 270 -4.37 10.10 -14.46
N LEU A 271 -3.18 10.35 -13.90
CA LEU A 271 -3.01 10.41 -12.46
C LEU A 271 -3.56 11.71 -11.89
N LEU A 272 -4.04 11.66 -10.65
CA LEU A 272 -4.46 12.85 -9.93
C LEU A 272 -3.23 13.72 -9.58
N PRO A 273 -3.39 15.06 -9.55
CA PRO A 273 -2.31 15.99 -9.21
C PRO A 273 -1.91 15.98 -7.71
#